data_AF-A0A959STZ0-F1
#
_entry.id   AF-A0A959STZ0-F1
#
_cell.length_a   1.000
_cell.length_b   1.000
_cell.length_c   1.000
_cell.angle_alpha   90.00
_cell.angle_beta   90.00
_cell.angle_gamma   90.00
#
_symmetry.space_group_name_H-M   'P 1'
#
loop_
_entity.id
_entity.type
_entity.pdbx_description
1 polymer ?
#
loop_
_entity_poly.entity_id
_entity_poly.type
_entity_poly.pdbx_seq_one_letter_code
_entity_poly.pdbx_strand_id
1 'polypeptide(L)'
;MFARTPICTILLIVLLSAGCRSKKKISLAGDEPVQVSEFISFFEPLKLTFEASDSILLDKYNDSLRISQANFSSFVPDSILQSIYTKSAKPKLYAIGKAVEKDKVTYLFVESNSASKKALLILAFDKKENFIAALLAIVLPGKKGESHKIEMSRNFTITRYTYAKNPDGTPGEIKEVFALNEAGKTFNLIMTDAPDIKYAELINPIDTLPQTHQYAADYSNGKMNLVSVRDGRKDDRISFFIHFEKNNGECIGELKGEAFWRKPNMAEYRENGDPCVLQFIFSKTAVTLKEVDGCGSRRGLECSFNGSFAKKKKPAPKK
;
A
#
# COMPACT_ATOMS: atom_id res chain seq x y z
N MET A 1 -57.11 -60.83 -41.19
CA MET A 1 -57.60 -59.89 -40.15
C MET A 1 -56.49 -58.92 -39.83
N PHE A 2 -56.80 -57.62 -39.91
CA PHE A 2 -55.85 -56.51 -39.90
C PHE A 2 -55.10 -56.34 -38.57
N ALA A 3 -53.83 -55.97 -38.72
CA ALA A 3 -52.92 -55.56 -37.67
C ALA A 3 -53.41 -54.30 -36.93
N ARG A 4 -53.21 -54.29 -35.60
CA ARG A 4 -53.12 -53.07 -34.79
C ARG A 4 -51.93 -53.23 -33.84
N THR A 5 -50.76 -52.88 -34.36
CA THR A 5 -49.58 -52.59 -33.57
C THR A 5 -49.87 -51.41 -32.64
N PRO A 6 -49.51 -51.46 -31.35
CA PRO A 6 -49.66 -50.32 -30.46
C PRO A 6 -48.51 -49.34 -30.73
N ILE A 7 -48.70 -48.48 -31.73
CA ILE A 7 -47.81 -47.36 -32.08
C ILE A 7 -47.60 -46.39 -30.89
N CYS A 8 -48.54 -46.37 -29.93
CA CYS A 8 -48.43 -45.52 -28.73
C CYS A 8 -47.34 -45.92 -27.74
N THR A 9 -46.94 -47.20 -27.66
CA THR A 9 -45.99 -47.64 -26.61
C THR A 9 -44.53 -47.39 -27.01
N ILE A 10 -44.23 -47.35 -28.30
CA ILE A 10 -42.88 -47.04 -28.81
C ILE A 10 -42.64 -45.53 -28.85
N LEU A 11 -43.68 -44.71 -29.05
CA LEU A 11 -43.54 -43.25 -29.07
C LEU A 11 -43.23 -42.66 -27.69
N LEU A 12 -43.68 -43.29 -26.60
CA LEU A 12 -43.48 -42.80 -25.24
C LEU A 12 -42.04 -43.03 -24.72
N ILE A 13 -41.33 -44.04 -25.23
CA ILE A 13 -39.94 -44.35 -24.84
C ILE A 13 -38.95 -43.45 -25.59
N VAL A 14 -39.27 -43.02 -26.81
CA VAL A 14 -38.43 -42.09 -27.59
C VAL A 14 -38.57 -40.64 -27.08
N LEU A 15 -39.70 -40.28 -26.46
CA LEU A 15 -39.89 -38.95 -25.85
C LEU A 15 -39.20 -38.79 -24.48
N LEU A 16 -38.81 -39.88 -23.82
CA LEU A 16 -38.08 -39.84 -22.54
C LEU A 16 -36.56 -39.67 -22.70
N SER A 17 -36.00 -39.93 -23.89
CA SER A 17 -34.57 -39.71 -24.18
C SER A 17 -34.25 -38.32 -24.74
N ALA A 18 -35.26 -37.47 -24.94
CA ALA A 18 -35.09 -36.04 -25.26
C ALA A 18 -35.03 -35.14 -24.00
N GLY A 19 -35.10 -35.73 -22.80
CA GLY A 19 -35.03 -35.02 -21.52
C GLY A 19 -33.59 -34.72 -21.08
N CYS A 20 -33.30 -33.43 -20.88
CA CYS A 20 -32.07 -32.90 -20.26
C CYS A 20 -30.76 -33.09 -21.05
N ARG A 21 -30.51 -32.20 -22.02
CA ARG A 21 -29.15 -31.64 -22.16
C ARG A 21 -28.84 -30.81 -20.92
N SER A 22 -28.60 -31.46 -19.78
CA SER A 22 -27.98 -30.81 -18.64
C SER A 22 -26.62 -30.32 -19.14
N LYS A 23 -26.42 -29.00 -19.15
CA LYS A 23 -25.10 -28.43 -19.42
C LYS A 23 -24.13 -29.15 -18.48
N LYS A 24 -23.17 -29.90 -19.04
CA LYS A 24 -22.18 -30.65 -18.28
C LYS A 24 -21.57 -29.67 -17.27
N LYS A 25 -21.60 -30.00 -15.98
CA LYS A 25 -21.05 -29.11 -14.95
C LYS A 25 -19.56 -28.96 -15.23
N ILE A 26 -19.16 -27.78 -15.70
CA ILE A 26 -17.77 -27.47 -16.06
C ILE A 26 -16.94 -27.57 -14.77
N SER A 27 -15.87 -28.34 -14.82
CA SER A 27 -14.92 -28.48 -13.73
C SER A 27 -13.59 -27.93 -14.19
N LEU A 28 -13.06 -26.94 -13.48
CA LEU A 28 -11.75 -26.38 -13.76
C LEU A 28 -10.63 -26.98 -12.90
N ALA A 29 -10.95 -27.92 -12.00
CA ALA A 29 -10.01 -28.46 -11.03
C ALA A 29 -8.99 -29.46 -11.62
N GLY A 30 -9.29 -30.04 -12.80
CA GLY A 30 -8.40 -30.94 -13.54
C GLY A 30 -7.54 -30.21 -14.57
N ASP A 31 -6.70 -30.97 -15.28
CA ASP A 31 -5.79 -30.44 -16.31
C ASP A 31 -6.31 -30.65 -17.75
N GLU A 32 -7.58 -31.05 -17.89
CA GLU A 32 -8.23 -31.15 -19.20
C GLU A 32 -8.33 -29.75 -19.84
N PRO A 33 -7.90 -29.57 -21.10
CA PRO A 33 -8.03 -28.28 -21.79
C PRO A 33 -9.49 -27.84 -21.86
N VAL A 34 -9.75 -26.61 -21.43
CA VAL A 34 -11.06 -25.96 -21.54
C VAL A 34 -11.01 -24.80 -22.53
N GLN A 35 -12.15 -24.33 -22.99
CA GLN A 35 -12.24 -23.09 -23.76
C GLN A 35 -12.30 -21.87 -22.83
N VAL A 36 -11.90 -20.69 -23.32
CA VAL A 36 -11.93 -19.46 -22.51
C VAL A 36 -13.36 -19.08 -22.09
N SER A 37 -14.35 -19.34 -22.95
CA SER A 37 -15.77 -19.15 -22.64
C SER A 37 -16.23 -20.07 -21.50
N GLU A 38 -15.74 -21.31 -21.46
CA GLU A 38 -16.00 -22.25 -20.37
C GLU A 38 -15.35 -21.77 -19.08
N PHE A 39 -14.10 -21.31 -19.15
CA PHE A 39 -13.36 -20.72 -18.04
C PHE A 39 -14.11 -19.51 -17.43
N ILE A 40 -14.56 -18.57 -18.26
CA ILE A 40 -15.35 -17.40 -17.81
C ILE A 40 -16.73 -17.80 -17.29
N SER A 41 -17.37 -18.80 -17.91
CA SER A 41 -18.70 -19.26 -17.51
C SER A 41 -18.72 -19.94 -16.14
N PHE A 42 -17.59 -20.51 -15.70
CA PHE A 42 -17.41 -21.16 -14.40
C PHE A 42 -17.63 -20.21 -13.22
N PHE A 43 -17.36 -18.91 -13.39
CA PHE A 43 -17.55 -17.90 -12.35
C PHE A 43 -19.01 -17.51 -12.22
N GLU A 44 -19.54 -17.58 -11.00
CA GLU A 44 -20.90 -17.14 -10.69
C GLU A 44 -21.02 -15.61 -10.71
N PRO A 45 -22.14 -15.04 -11.19
CA PRO A 45 -22.33 -13.59 -11.20
C PRO A 45 -22.35 -12.99 -9.79
N LEU A 46 -21.56 -11.95 -9.57
CA LEU A 46 -21.58 -11.15 -8.35
C LEU A 46 -22.65 -10.07 -8.44
N LYS A 47 -23.24 -9.71 -7.30
CA LYS A 47 -24.08 -8.52 -7.21
C LYS A 47 -23.19 -7.27 -7.35
N LEU A 48 -23.58 -6.34 -8.22
CA LEU A 48 -22.90 -5.04 -8.33
C LEU A 48 -23.01 -4.28 -7.00
N THR A 49 -21.97 -3.53 -6.63
CA THR A 49 -21.59 -3.17 -5.23
C THR A 49 -21.05 -4.38 -4.44
N PHE A 50 -20.22 -5.18 -5.10
CA PHE A 50 -19.52 -6.28 -4.44
C PHE A 50 -18.46 -5.71 -3.50
N GLU A 51 -18.46 -6.17 -2.25
CA GLU A 51 -17.46 -5.83 -1.26
C GLU A 51 -16.78 -7.10 -0.75
N ALA A 52 -15.47 -7.00 -0.50
CA ALA A 52 -14.72 -8.06 0.15
C ALA A 52 -13.66 -7.47 1.09
N SER A 53 -13.50 -8.07 2.26
CA SER A 53 -12.45 -7.73 3.23
C SER A 53 -11.41 -8.86 3.33
N ASP A 54 -10.32 -8.63 4.05
CA ASP A 54 -9.28 -9.64 4.31
C ASP A 54 -9.82 -11.02 4.74
N SER A 55 -10.94 -11.04 5.46
CA SER A 55 -11.61 -12.26 5.90
C SER A 55 -12.02 -13.20 4.77
N ILE A 56 -12.32 -12.69 3.57
CA ILE A 56 -12.68 -13.52 2.41
C ILE A 56 -11.54 -14.50 2.04
N LEU A 57 -10.29 -14.10 2.32
CA LEU A 57 -9.11 -14.91 2.07
C LEU A 57 -8.87 -15.94 3.19
N LEU A 58 -9.61 -15.84 4.31
CA LEU A 58 -9.55 -16.81 5.40
C LEU A 58 -10.62 -17.91 5.26
N ASP A 59 -11.59 -17.73 4.36
CA ASP A 59 -12.66 -18.68 4.13
C ASP A 59 -12.14 -20.01 3.56
N LYS A 60 -12.88 -21.08 3.85
CA LYS A 60 -12.63 -22.40 3.27
C LYS A 60 -13.56 -22.60 2.09
N TYR A 61 -13.00 -22.53 0.89
CA TYR A 61 -13.74 -22.81 -0.35
C TYR A 61 -13.90 -24.31 -0.59
N ASN A 62 -15.04 -24.67 -1.17
CA ASN A 62 -15.27 -26.02 -1.66
C ASN A 62 -14.33 -26.31 -2.85
N ASP A 63 -13.84 -27.54 -2.95
CA ASP A 63 -13.03 -28.00 -4.08
C ASP A 63 -13.74 -27.86 -5.42
N SER A 64 -15.08 -27.77 -5.44
CA SER A 64 -15.84 -27.49 -6.66
C SER A 64 -15.59 -26.10 -7.28
N LEU A 65 -15.04 -25.15 -6.51
CA LEU A 65 -14.66 -23.82 -6.99
C LEU A 65 -13.19 -23.76 -7.41
N ARG A 66 -12.46 -24.87 -7.28
CA ARG A 66 -11.02 -24.92 -7.53
C ARG A 66 -10.72 -24.83 -9.02
N ILE A 67 -9.69 -24.05 -9.33
CA ILE A 67 -9.12 -23.91 -10.67
C ILE A 67 -7.72 -24.55 -10.64
N SER A 68 -7.43 -25.42 -11.61
CA SER A 68 -6.09 -25.98 -11.78
C SER A 68 -5.11 -24.92 -12.25
N GLN A 69 -3.82 -25.14 -11.98
CA GLN A 69 -2.78 -24.25 -12.46
C GLN A 69 -2.71 -24.24 -13.99
N ALA A 70 -2.92 -25.39 -14.64
CA ALA A 70 -2.92 -25.50 -16.10
C ALA A 70 -4.05 -24.68 -16.74
N ASN A 71 -5.27 -24.80 -16.22
CA ASN A 71 -6.41 -24.04 -16.75
C ASN A 71 -6.26 -22.54 -16.51
N PHE A 72 -5.75 -22.12 -15.36
CA PHE A 72 -5.51 -20.70 -15.09
C PHE A 72 -4.45 -20.11 -16.04
N SER A 73 -3.31 -20.80 -16.17
CA SER A 73 -2.16 -20.34 -16.96
C SER A 73 -2.43 -20.35 -18.47
N SER A 74 -3.46 -21.09 -18.92
CA SER A 74 -3.90 -21.09 -20.32
C SER A 74 -4.54 -19.76 -20.75
N PHE A 75 -5.03 -18.96 -19.79
CA PHE A 75 -5.74 -17.71 -20.08
C PHE A 75 -5.17 -16.48 -19.38
N VAL A 76 -4.36 -16.68 -18.33
CA VAL A 76 -3.77 -15.62 -17.53
C VAL A 76 -2.26 -15.78 -17.53
N PRO A 77 -1.48 -14.71 -17.82
CA PRO A 77 -0.02 -14.79 -17.78
C PRO A 77 0.51 -15.21 -16.41
N ASP A 78 1.46 -16.15 -16.39
CA ASP A 78 2.11 -16.63 -15.16
C ASP A 78 2.76 -15.51 -14.34
N SER A 79 3.17 -14.42 -15.00
CA SER A 79 3.77 -13.25 -14.35
C SER A 79 2.87 -12.66 -13.26
N ILE A 80 1.55 -12.80 -13.37
CA ILE A 80 0.60 -12.34 -12.36
C ILE A 80 0.82 -13.09 -11.03
N LEU A 81 0.88 -14.43 -11.06
CA LEU A 81 1.14 -15.22 -9.86
C LEU A 81 2.59 -15.09 -9.39
N GLN A 82 3.55 -15.00 -10.30
CA GLN A 82 4.97 -14.83 -9.97
C GLN A 82 5.28 -13.49 -9.30
N SER A 83 4.41 -12.47 -9.45
CA SER A 83 4.55 -11.21 -8.73
C SER A 83 4.24 -11.33 -7.23
N ILE A 84 3.47 -12.36 -6.84
CA ILE A 84 3.06 -12.61 -5.45
C ILE A 84 3.92 -13.72 -4.85
N TYR A 85 4.14 -14.78 -5.62
CA TYR A 85 4.72 -16.05 -5.17
C TYR A 85 6.10 -16.30 -5.79
N THR A 86 6.94 -17.07 -5.09
CA THR A 86 8.20 -17.56 -5.68
C THR A 86 7.91 -18.50 -6.85
N LYS A 87 8.83 -18.62 -7.81
CA LYS A 87 8.66 -19.47 -9.00
C LYS A 87 8.31 -20.94 -8.71
N SER A 88 8.68 -21.46 -7.54
CA SER A 88 8.40 -22.84 -7.13
C SER A 88 7.05 -23.01 -6.43
N ALA A 89 6.39 -21.93 -6.02
CA ALA A 89 5.14 -22.00 -5.29
C ALA A 89 3.95 -22.20 -6.25
N LYS A 90 3.12 -23.20 -5.95
CA LYS A 90 1.88 -23.50 -6.67
C LYS A 90 0.69 -23.18 -5.77
N PRO A 91 0.17 -21.94 -5.77
CA PRO A 91 -0.98 -21.61 -4.94
C PRO A 91 -2.21 -22.43 -5.37
N LYS A 92 -3.14 -22.68 -4.45
CA LYS A 92 -4.49 -23.11 -4.82
C LYS A 92 -5.24 -21.90 -5.36
N LEU A 93 -6.06 -22.10 -6.38
CA LEU A 93 -6.82 -21.05 -7.03
C LEU A 93 -8.31 -21.37 -6.88
N TYR A 94 -9.12 -20.38 -6.50
CA TYR A 94 -10.55 -20.53 -6.29
C TYR A 94 -11.33 -19.41 -7.00
N ALA A 95 -12.38 -19.79 -7.71
CA ALA A 95 -13.32 -18.83 -8.30
C ALA A 95 -14.21 -18.23 -7.22
N ILE A 96 -14.18 -16.90 -7.09
CA ILE A 96 -15.08 -16.16 -6.18
C ILE A 96 -16.33 -15.73 -6.94
N GLY A 97 -16.16 -15.19 -8.16
CA GLY A 97 -17.28 -14.81 -9.00
C GLY A 97 -16.86 -13.84 -10.11
N LYS A 98 -17.84 -13.33 -10.86
CA LYS A 98 -17.62 -12.38 -11.96
C LYS A 98 -18.55 -11.18 -11.93
N ALA A 99 -18.07 -10.05 -12.44
CA ALA A 99 -18.88 -8.89 -12.78
C ALA A 99 -18.78 -8.64 -14.29
N VAL A 100 -19.89 -8.32 -14.94
CA VAL A 100 -19.95 -8.15 -16.41
C VAL A 100 -20.40 -6.73 -16.73
N GLU A 101 -19.50 -5.95 -17.32
CA GLU A 101 -19.84 -4.72 -18.01
C GLU A 101 -20.31 -5.09 -19.40
N LYS A 102 -21.64 -5.02 -19.61
CA LYS A 102 -22.28 -5.49 -20.83
C LYS A 102 -21.59 -4.93 -22.09
N ASP A 103 -21.31 -5.82 -23.04
CA ASP A 103 -20.69 -5.53 -24.34
C ASP A 103 -19.28 -4.91 -24.28
N LYS A 104 -18.63 -4.94 -23.11
CA LYS A 104 -17.31 -4.35 -22.88
C LYS A 104 -16.31 -5.30 -22.22
N VAL A 105 -16.44 -5.50 -20.91
CA VAL A 105 -15.40 -6.14 -20.08
C VAL A 105 -16.04 -7.10 -19.09
N THR A 106 -15.41 -8.26 -18.90
CA THR A 106 -15.72 -9.20 -17.82
C THR A 106 -14.61 -9.19 -16.78
N TYR A 107 -14.98 -8.96 -15.53
CA TYR A 107 -14.08 -9.00 -14.38
C TYR A 107 -14.26 -10.33 -13.64
N LEU A 108 -13.17 -11.07 -13.42
CA LEU A 108 -13.16 -12.32 -12.66
C LEU A 108 -12.42 -12.11 -11.33
N PHE A 109 -13.05 -12.51 -10.24
CA PHE A 109 -12.49 -12.46 -8.89
C PHE A 109 -11.95 -13.85 -8.54
N VAL A 110 -10.66 -13.92 -8.26
CA VAL A 110 -9.95 -15.17 -7.99
C VAL A 110 -9.21 -15.04 -6.66
N GLU A 111 -9.43 -15.99 -5.76
CA GLU A 111 -8.49 -16.19 -4.64
C GLU A 111 -7.31 -17.05 -5.12
N SER A 112 -6.10 -16.61 -4.78
CA SER A 112 -4.92 -17.46 -4.79
C SER A 112 -4.39 -17.67 -3.38
N ASN A 113 -4.06 -18.91 -3.02
CA ASN A 113 -3.76 -19.28 -1.64
C ASN A 113 -2.59 -20.25 -1.55
N SER A 114 -1.54 -19.87 -0.82
CA SER A 114 -0.42 -20.75 -0.44
C SER A 114 -0.24 -20.74 1.08
N ALA A 115 0.66 -21.59 1.58
CA ALA A 115 0.98 -21.63 3.00
C ALA A 115 1.51 -20.28 3.55
N SER A 116 2.17 -19.47 2.71
CA SER A 116 2.81 -18.22 3.14
C SER A 116 2.07 -16.96 2.71
N LYS A 117 1.28 -17.01 1.63
CA LYS A 117 0.59 -15.85 1.10
C LYS A 117 -0.78 -16.19 0.54
N LYS A 118 -1.72 -15.28 0.71
CA LYS A 118 -3.04 -15.32 0.06
C LYS A 118 -3.27 -14.03 -0.70
N ALA A 119 -4.02 -14.07 -1.79
CA ALA A 119 -4.33 -12.87 -2.53
C ALA A 119 -5.71 -12.94 -3.17
N LEU A 120 -6.36 -11.79 -3.26
CA LEU A 120 -7.53 -11.55 -4.09
C LEU A 120 -7.06 -10.88 -5.37
N LEU A 121 -7.33 -11.53 -6.50
CA LEU A 121 -7.02 -11.06 -7.85
C LEU A 121 -8.31 -10.62 -8.54
N ILE A 122 -8.24 -9.53 -9.29
CA ILE A 122 -9.30 -9.12 -10.21
C ILE A 122 -8.72 -9.14 -11.62
N LEU A 123 -9.22 -10.05 -12.45
CA LEU A 123 -8.76 -10.25 -13.83
C LEU A 123 -9.77 -9.62 -14.79
N ALA A 124 -9.31 -8.87 -15.78
CA ALA A 124 -10.15 -8.25 -16.80
C ALA A 124 -10.00 -8.98 -18.14
N PHE A 125 -11.13 -9.29 -18.77
CA PHE A 125 -11.24 -9.89 -20.09
C PHE A 125 -12.08 -8.99 -21.00
N ASP A 126 -11.64 -8.81 -22.24
CA ASP A 126 -12.38 -8.02 -23.23
C ASP A 126 -13.64 -8.77 -23.72
N LYS A 127 -14.47 -8.09 -24.51
CA LYS A 127 -15.66 -8.69 -25.13
C LYS A 127 -15.39 -9.88 -26.05
N LYS A 128 -14.13 -10.10 -26.46
CA LYS A 128 -13.68 -11.24 -27.25
C LYS A 128 -13.01 -12.32 -26.36
N GLU A 129 -13.16 -12.19 -25.05
CA GLU A 129 -12.63 -13.09 -24.04
C GLU A 129 -11.08 -13.14 -24.01
N ASN A 130 -10.41 -12.09 -24.50
CA ASN A 130 -8.96 -11.96 -24.33
C ASN A 130 -8.63 -11.35 -22.97
N PHE A 131 -7.61 -11.89 -22.30
CA PHE A 131 -7.07 -11.28 -21.10
C PHE A 131 -6.51 -9.87 -21.40
N ILE A 132 -6.90 -8.90 -20.57
CA ILE A 132 -6.46 -7.50 -20.66
C ILE A 132 -5.42 -7.24 -19.57
N ALA A 133 -5.82 -7.35 -18.30
CA ALA A 133 -5.05 -6.91 -17.15
C ALA A 133 -5.45 -7.65 -15.88
N ALA A 134 -4.61 -7.58 -14.86
CA ALA A 134 -4.93 -8.05 -13.52
C ALA A 134 -4.63 -6.97 -12.49
N LEU A 135 -5.47 -6.89 -11.46
CA LEU A 135 -5.25 -6.09 -10.25
C LEU A 135 -5.02 -7.04 -9.07
N LEU A 136 -3.89 -6.86 -8.38
CA LEU A 136 -3.65 -7.45 -7.06
C LEU A 136 -4.45 -6.63 -6.04
N ALA A 137 -5.67 -7.07 -5.73
CA ALA A 137 -6.64 -6.29 -4.97
C ALA A 137 -6.34 -6.33 -3.46
N ILE A 138 -6.04 -7.51 -2.93
CA ILE A 138 -5.60 -7.74 -1.53
C ILE A 138 -4.49 -8.79 -1.55
N VAL A 139 -3.45 -8.61 -0.74
CA VAL A 139 -2.41 -9.62 -0.52
C VAL A 139 -2.12 -9.75 0.97
N LEU A 140 -2.20 -10.96 1.50
CA LEU A 140 -1.93 -11.31 2.89
C LEU A 140 -0.70 -12.24 3.02
N PRO A 141 0.09 -12.14 4.11
CA PRO A 141 0.00 -11.10 5.11
C PRO A 141 0.40 -9.73 4.53
N GLY A 142 -0.39 -8.70 4.84
CA GLY A 142 -0.06 -7.31 4.53
C GLY A 142 0.96 -6.75 5.53
N LYS A 143 1.12 -5.42 5.58
CA LYS A 143 1.92 -4.81 6.66
C LYS A 143 1.22 -5.00 7.99
N LYS A 144 2.01 -5.08 9.06
CA LYS A 144 1.51 -5.32 10.41
C LYS A 144 0.57 -4.18 10.84
N GLY A 145 -0.65 -4.54 11.26
CA GLY A 145 -1.64 -3.57 11.73
C GLY A 145 -2.44 -2.90 10.62
N GLU A 146 -2.25 -3.29 9.36
CA GLU A 146 -3.11 -2.90 8.25
C GLU A 146 -4.21 -3.96 8.03
N SER A 147 -5.40 -3.50 7.66
CA SER A 147 -6.44 -4.34 7.09
C SER A 147 -7.00 -3.74 5.82
N HIS A 148 -7.56 -4.57 4.94
CA HIS A 148 -8.04 -4.15 3.63
C HIS A 148 -9.51 -4.48 3.40
N LYS A 149 -10.15 -3.60 2.64
CA LYS A 149 -11.46 -3.82 2.03
C LYS A 149 -11.38 -3.42 0.57
N ILE A 150 -12.04 -4.15 -0.31
CA ILE A 150 -12.24 -3.76 -1.70
C ILE A 150 -13.72 -3.66 -1.99
N GLU A 151 -14.05 -2.77 -2.91
CA GLU A 151 -15.40 -2.53 -3.39
C GLU A 151 -15.36 -2.37 -4.91
N MET A 152 -16.23 -3.09 -5.61
CA MET A 152 -16.50 -2.84 -7.03
C MET A 152 -17.84 -2.10 -7.16
N SER A 153 -17.75 -0.84 -7.56
CA SER A 153 -18.91 0.03 -7.75
C SER A 153 -19.65 -0.29 -9.05
N ARG A 154 -20.85 0.29 -9.20
CA ARG A 154 -21.72 0.04 -10.38
C ARG A 154 -21.13 0.52 -11.71
N ASN A 155 -20.22 1.49 -11.69
CA ASN A 155 -19.46 1.97 -12.84
C ASN A 155 -18.15 1.18 -13.05
N PHE A 156 -18.00 0.01 -12.42
CA PHE A 156 -16.86 -0.91 -12.57
C PHE A 156 -15.51 -0.34 -12.15
N THR A 157 -15.48 0.78 -11.40
CA THR A 157 -14.28 1.19 -10.67
C THR A 157 -14.08 0.31 -9.46
N ILE A 158 -12.83 0.05 -9.11
CA ILE A 158 -12.45 -0.78 -7.97
C ILE A 158 -11.85 0.14 -6.92
N THR A 159 -12.48 0.24 -5.77
CA THR A 159 -11.95 0.97 -4.62
C THR A 159 -11.28 0.00 -3.68
N ARG A 160 -10.06 0.32 -3.24
CA ARG A 160 -9.35 -0.37 -2.16
C ARG A 160 -9.25 0.58 -0.98
N TYR A 161 -9.71 0.12 0.17
CA TYR A 161 -9.56 0.77 1.44
C TYR A 161 -8.46 0.04 2.22
N THR A 162 -7.48 0.78 2.71
CA THR A 162 -6.48 0.30 3.66
C THR A 162 -6.71 1.01 4.97
N TYR A 163 -7.02 0.25 6.01
CA TYR A 163 -7.20 0.74 7.36
C TYR A 163 -5.91 0.50 8.14
N ALA A 164 -5.37 1.55 8.74
CA ALA A 164 -4.19 1.49 9.58
C ALA A 164 -4.32 2.51 10.71
N LYS A 165 -3.59 2.35 11.81
CA LYS A 165 -3.49 3.44 12.79
C LYS A 165 -2.52 4.50 12.29
N ASN A 166 -2.88 5.76 12.42
CA ASN A 166 -1.98 6.88 12.26
C ASN A 166 -0.89 6.87 13.36
N PRO A 167 0.22 7.61 13.20
CA PRO A 167 1.27 7.69 14.22
C PRO A 167 0.77 8.17 15.60
N ASP A 168 -0.26 9.00 15.63
CA ASP A 168 -0.93 9.50 16.84
C ASP A 168 -1.90 8.48 17.48
N GLY A 169 -2.02 7.28 16.90
CA GLY A 169 -2.90 6.21 17.36
C GLY A 169 -4.35 6.32 16.89
N THR A 170 -4.73 7.38 16.18
CA THR A 170 -6.08 7.52 15.61
C THR A 170 -6.31 6.57 14.42
N PRO A 171 -7.56 6.20 14.10
CA PRO A 171 -7.85 5.43 12.89
C PRO A 171 -7.50 6.23 11.63
N GLY A 172 -6.71 5.64 10.74
CA GLY A 172 -6.43 6.12 9.39
C GLY A 172 -7.10 5.23 8.34
N GLU A 173 -7.56 5.84 7.26
CA GLU A 173 -8.14 5.16 6.10
C GLU A 173 -7.50 5.71 4.84
N ILE A 174 -6.85 4.87 4.04
CA ILE A 174 -6.39 5.22 2.70
C ILE A 174 -7.34 4.60 1.71
N LYS A 175 -7.87 5.40 0.78
CA LYS A 175 -8.78 5.00 -0.28
C LYS A 175 -8.11 5.18 -1.63
N GLU A 176 -7.90 4.09 -2.34
CA GLU A 176 -7.34 4.07 -3.70
C GLU A 176 -8.41 3.61 -4.68
N VAL A 177 -8.70 4.39 -5.72
CA VAL A 177 -9.66 4.02 -6.77
C VAL A 177 -8.93 3.71 -8.05
N PHE A 178 -9.18 2.51 -8.56
CA PHE A 178 -8.63 1.98 -9.79
C PHE A 178 -9.70 1.92 -10.88
N ALA A 179 -9.31 2.26 -12.09
CA ALA A 179 -10.10 2.04 -13.30
C ALA A 179 -9.29 1.24 -14.32
N LEU A 180 -9.96 0.38 -15.08
CA LEU A 180 -9.32 -0.33 -16.18
C LEU A 180 -9.03 0.63 -17.33
N ASN A 181 -7.78 0.65 -17.78
CA ASN A 181 -7.39 1.24 -19.06
C ASN A 181 -7.23 0.11 -20.07
N GLU A 182 -8.28 -0.15 -20.86
CA GLU A 182 -8.30 -1.22 -21.87
C GLU A 182 -7.18 -1.05 -22.92
N ALA A 183 -6.93 0.18 -23.37
CA ALA A 183 -5.90 0.48 -24.37
C ALA A 183 -4.48 0.28 -23.80
N GLY A 184 -4.27 0.65 -22.55
CA GLY A 184 -3.02 0.46 -21.82
C GLY A 184 -2.81 -0.96 -21.31
N LYS A 185 -3.84 -1.81 -21.34
CA LYS A 185 -3.84 -3.16 -20.74
C LYS A 185 -3.41 -3.16 -19.26
N THR A 186 -3.86 -2.15 -18.52
CA THR A 186 -3.50 -1.95 -17.10
C THR A 186 -4.69 -1.45 -16.30
N PHE A 187 -4.69 -1.71 -14.99
CA PHE A 187 -5.49 -0.95 -14.05
C PHE A 187 -4.71 0.31 -13.64
N ASN A 188 -5.30 1.48 -13.86
CA ASN A 188 -4.71 2.75 -13.48
C ASN A 188 -5.31 3.21 -12.15
N LEU A 189 -4.45 3.68 -11.25
CA LEU A 189 -4.86 4.45 -10.08
C LEU A 189 -5.34 5.82 -10.57
N ILE A 190 -6.63 6.11 -10.38
CA ILE A 190 -7.27 7.35 -10.85
C ILE A 190 -7.57 8.33 -9.71
N MET A 191 -7.59 7.84 -8.47
CA MET A 191 -7.76 8.67 -7.28
C MET A 191 -7.11 8.01 -6.08
N THR A 192 -6.46 8.81 -5.26
CA THR A 192 -6.06 8.44 -3.90
C THR A 192 -6.59 9.50 -2.97
N ASP A 193 -7.36 9.06 -1.97
CA ASP A 193 -7.78 9.85 -0.83
C ASP A 193 -7.13 9.22 0.39
N ALA A 194 -6.09 9.87 0.89
CA ALA A 194 -5.44 9.50 2.13
C ALA A 194 -5.65 10.67 3.08
N PRO A 195 -5.85 10.45 4.40
CA PRO A 195 -5.77 11.52 5.36
C PRO A 195 -4.47 12.25 5.08
N ASP A 196 -4.55 13.57 4.97
CA ASP A 196 -3.37 14.40 5.07
C ASP A 196 -2.72 13.99 6.40
N ILE A 197 -1.67 13.18 6.34
CA ILE A 197 -0.73 13.08 7.45
C ILE A 197 -0.08 14.45 7.45
N LYS A 198 -0.79 15.41 8.04
CA LYS A 198 -0.23 16.62 8.59
C LYS A 198 0.66 16.09 9.70
N TYR A 199 1.88 15.71 9.34
CA TYR A 199 2.98 15.91 10.25
C TYR A 199 2.75 17.32 10.78
N ALA A 200 2.52 17.47 12.09
CA ALA A 200 2.45 18.78 12.70
C ALA A 200 3.64 19.55 12.12
N GLU A 201 3.39 20.62 11.34
CA GLU A 201 4.47 21.33 10.68
C GLU A 201 5.50 21.62 11.77
N LEU A 202 6.75 21.28 11.52
CA LEU A 202 7.80 21.49 12.50
C LEU A 202 7.96 23.01 12.70
N ILE A 203 7.33 23.52 13.76
CA ILE A 203 7.37 24.93 14.12
C ILE A 203 8.75 25.22 14.71
N ASN A 204 9.46 26.18 14.11
CA ASN A 204 10.73 26.67 14.61
C ASN A 204 10.46 27.86 15.56
N PRO A 205 10.55 27.70 16.89
CA PRO A 205 10.15 28.74 17.84
C PRO A 205 11.07 29.97 17.85
N ILE A 206 12.19 29.92 17.12
CA ILE A 206 13.17 31.01 17.04
C ILE A 206 13.31 31.54 15.60
N ASP A 207 12.38 31.21 14.70
CA ASP A 207 12.42 31.63 13.32
C ASP A 207 12.40 33.16 13.12
N THR A 208 11.74 33.86 14.03
CA THR A 208 11.65 35.33 14.09
C THR A 208 12.91 36.02 14.61
N LEU A 209 13.87 35.29 15.21
CA LEU A 209 15.10 35.89 15.73
C LEU A 209 16.07 36.30 14.59
N PRO A 210 16.95 37.29 14.84
CA PRO A 210 17.92 37.75 13.84
C PRO A 210 18.84 36.65 13.28
N GLN A 211 19.22 36.83 12.01
CA GLN A 211 20.12 35.94 11.24
C GLN A 211 21.24 36.73 10.54
N THR A 212 22.04 37.44 11.31
CA THR A 212 23.13 38.31 10.83
C THR A 212 24.48 37.60 10.84
N HIS A 213 24.72 36.67 11.79
CA HIS A 213 25.93 35.88 11.84
C HIS A 213 26.04 34.90 10.66
N GLN A 214 27.26 34.62 10.18
CA GLN A 214 27.49 33.75 9.01
C GLN A 214 26.94 32.31 9.15
N TYR A 215 26.84 31.82 10.38
CA TYR A 215 26.28 30.50 10.71
C TYR A 215 24.82 30.53 11.16
N ALA A 216 24.20 31.70 11.28
CA ALA A 216 22.78 31.81 11.59
C ALA A 216 21.96 31.36 10.36
N ALA A 217 21.29 30.23 10.50
CA ALA A 217 20.46 29.61 9.47
C ALA A 217 19.68 28.44 10.04
N ASP A 218 18.79 27.90 9.21
CA ASP A 218 18.18 26.59 9.44
C ASP A 218 19.00 25.53 8.72
N TYR A 219 19.25 24.42 9.41
CA TYR A 219 19.94 23.26 8.89
C TYR A 219 19.02 22.03 9.01
N SER A 220 19.02 21.15 8.02
CA SER A 220 18.17 19.95 8.03
C SER A 220 18.81 18.78 7.31
N ASN A 221 18.42 17.58 7.68
CA ASN A 221 18.71 16.33 6.96
C ASN A 221 17.45 15.48 6.73
N GLY A 222 16.27 16.12 6.77
CA GLY A 222 14.96 15.49 6.59
C GLY A 222 13.84 16.51 6.79
N LYS A 223 12.58 16.11 6.56
CA LYS A 223 11.41 16.99 6.77
C LYS A 223 11.14 17.27 8.25
N MET A 224 11.35 16.28 9.11
CA MET A 224 11.11 16.35 10.56
C MET A 224 12.39 16.59 11.39
N ASN A 225 13.47 17.04 10.74
CA ASN A 225 14.77 17.25 11.39
C ASN A 225 15.27 18.67 11.12
N LEU A 226 15.38 19.46 12.17
CA LEU A 226 15.78 20.86 12.13
C LEU A 226 16.82 21.15 13.21
N VAL A 227 17.89 21.84 12.80
CA VAL A 227 18.78 22.59 13.68
C VAL A 227 18.66 24.04 13.25
N SER A 228 17.95 24.83 14.02
CA SER A 228 17.79 26.27 13.83
C SER A 228 18.85 26.99 14.66
N VAL A 229 19.64 27.83 14.02
CA VAL A 229 20.67 28.67 14.66
C VAL A 229 20.38 30.12 14.36
N ARG A 230 20.43 30.96 15.39
CA ARG A 230 20.14 32.39 15.36
C ARG A 230 21.22 33.15 16.11
N ASP A 231 21.25 34.45 15.89
CA ASP A 231 22.13 35.33 16.65
C ASP A 231 21.81 35.21 18.15
N GLY A 232 22.85 35.08 18.97
CA GLY A 232 22.70 35.08 20.41
C GLY A 232 22.41 36.49 20.94
N ARG A 233 22.08 36.57 22.23
CA ARG A 233 21.95 37.88 22.93
C ARG A 233 23.24 38.71 22.93
N LYS A 234 24.38 38.06 22.69
CA LYS A 234 25.73 38.62 22.65
C LYS A 234 26.53 37.89 21.57
N ASP A 235 27.58 38.53 21.05
CA ASP A 235 28.40 37.98 19.96
C ASP A 235 29.23 36.74 20.36
N ASP A 236 29.36 36.47 21.66
CA ASP A 236 30.08 35.31 22.21
C ASP A 236 29.26 34.01 22.17
N ARG A 237 28.00 34.05 21.72
CA ARG A 237 27.09 32.90 21.72
C ARG A 237 26.10 32.91 20.56
N ILE A 238 25.48 31.75 20.34
CA ILE A 238 24.33 31.57 19.45
C ILE A 238 23.11 31.14 20.24
N SER A 239 21.92 31.46 19.74
CA SER A 239 20.67 30.83 20.17
C SER A 239 20.33 29.69 19.21
N PHE A 240 19.87 28.57 19.74
CA PHE A 240 19.54 27.40 18.92
C PHE A 240 18.24 26.71 19.33
N PHE A 241 17.66 26.01 18.37
CA PHE A 241 16.57 25.05 18.55
C PHE A 241 16.87 23.82 17.70
N ILE A 242 16.80 22.65 18.31
CA ILE A 242 16.99 21.35 17.66
C ILE A 242 15.71 20.56 17.83
N HIS A 243 15.22 20.00 16.73
CA HIS A 243 14.21 18.95 16.72
C HIS A 243 14.67 17.87 15.77
N PHE A 244 14.54 16.60 16.17
CA PHE A 244 14.71 15.49 15.25
C PHE A 244 13.72 14.38 15.54
N GLU A 245 13.36 13.68 14.48
CA GLU A 245 12.63 12.42 14.47
C GLU A 245 13.43 11.39 13.66
N LYS A 246 13.73 10.26 14.30
CA LYS A 246 14.34 9.08 13.68
C LYS A 246 13.37 7.90 13.83
N ASN A 247 13.51 6.91 12.96
CA ASN A 247 12.72 5.65 13.01
C ASN A 247 11.20 5.89 13.04
N ASN A 248 10.67 6.70 12.11
CA ASN A 248 9.23 7.00 12.01
C ASN A 248 8.57 7.50 13.33
N GLY A 249 9.30 8.30 14.11
CA GLY A 249 8.79 8.90 15.35
C GLY A 249 9.03 8.08 16.61
N GLU A 250 9.65 6.89 16.51
CA GLU A 250 10.08 6.12 17.69
C GLU A 250 11.20 6.81 18.48
N CYS A 251 11.93 7.73 17.82
CA CYS A 251 13.06 8.43 18.40
C CYS A 251 12.95 9.93 18.16
N ILE A 252 12.49 10.65 19.19
CA ILE A 252 12.27 12.10 19.16
C ILE A 252 13.20 12.78 20.17
N GLY A 253 13.77 13.91 19.79
CA GLY A 253 14.56 14.75 20.70
C GLY A 253 14.41 16.23 20.37
N GLU A 254 14.24 17.03 21.41
CA GLU A 254 14.14 18.49 21.32
C GLU A 254 15.10 19.13 22.32
N LEU A 255 15.84 20.14 21.86
CA LEU A 255 16.69 20.94 22.74
C LEU A 255 16.75 22.38 22.24
N LYS A 256 16.57 23.33 23.15
CA LYS A 256 16.72 24.77 22.89
C LYS A 256 17.60 25.42 23.94
N GLY A 257 18.37 26.41 23.56
CA GLY A 257 19.25 27.10 24.48
C GLY A 257 20.23 28.04 23.82
N GLU A 258 21.26 28.43 24.57
CA GLU A 258 22.40 29.19 24.08
C GLU A 258 23.66 28.32 24.06
N ALA A 259 24.43 28.38 22.97
CA ALA A 259 25.73 27.73 22.87
C ALA A 259 26.83 28.78 22.70
N PHE A 260 27.92 28.62 23.43
CA PHE A 260 29.01 29.59 23.50
C PHE A 260 30.10 29.26 22.50
N TRP A 261 30.63 30.25 21.79
CA TRP A 261 31.75 30.05 20.88
C TRP A 261 33.00 29.60 21.65
N ARG A 262 33.54 28.46 21.26
CA ARG A 262 34.83 27.93 21.75
C ARG A 262 35.93 28.09 20.71
N LYS A 263 35.55 28.06 19.42
CA LYS A 263 36.41 28.33 18.26
C LYS A 263 35.60 29.11 17.21
N PRO A 264 36.25 29.71 16.20
CA PRO A 264 35.56 30.47 15.15
C PRO A 264 34.45 29.71 14.41
N ASN A 265 34.46 28.39 14.41
CA ASN A 265 33.45 27.54 13.78
C ASN A 265 32.88 26.47 14.73
N MET A 266 33.05 26.64 16.04
CA MET A 266 32.59 25.66 17.02
C MET A 266 31.96 26.35 18.22
N ALA A 267 30.69 26.05 18.47
CA ALA A 267 29.97 26.45 19.68
C ALA A 267 29.68 25.23 20.57
N GLU A 268 29.61 25.43 21.88
CA GLU A 268 29.28 24.38 22.85
C GLU A 268 28.12 24.84 23.74
N TYR A 269 27.10 23.99 23.84
CA TYR A 269 26.05 24.08 24.84
C TYR A 269 26.49 23.31 26.10
N ARG A 270 26.38 23.98 27.24
CA ARG A 270 26.57 23.44 28.58
C ARG A 270 25.83 24.33 29.56
N GLU A 271 24.86 23.77 30.26
CA GLU A 271 24.08 24.47 31.28
C GLU A 271 24.44 23.95 32.68
N ASN A 272 24.50 24.83 33.67
CA ASN A 272 24.80 24.42 35.04
C ASN A 272 23.67 23.55 35.59
N GLY A 273 24.00 22.32 36.00
CA GLY A 273 23.02 21.35 36.49
C GLY A 273 22.40 20.47 35.40
N ASP A 274 22.70 20.71 34.12
CA ASP A 274 22.36 19.81 33.01
C ASP A 274 23.61 19.00 32.60
N PRO A 275 23.60 17.65 32.69
CA PRO A 275 24.74 16.85 32.26
C PRO A 275 24.94 16.87 30.73
N CYS A 276 23.97 17.38 29.96
CA CYS A 276 24.07 17.44 28.50
C CYS A 276 25.13 18.43 28.03
N VAL A 277 26.11 17.93 27.27
CA VAL A 277 27.12 18.71 26.57
C VAL A 277 27.01 18.43 25.07
N LEU A 278 26.70 19.47 24.31
CA LEU A 278 26.49 19.37 22.87
C LEU A 278 27.37 20.38 22.12
N GLN A 279 28.13 19.88 21.14
CA GLN A 279 28.97 20.70 20.28
C GLN A 279 28.34 20.89 18.90
N PHE A 280 28.41 22.12 18.42
CA PHE A 280 27.99 22.54 17.09
C PHE A 280 29.25 22.86 16.29
N ILE A 281 29.54 22.04 15.29
CA ILE A 281 30.72 22.19 14.43
C ILE A 281 30.25 22.66 13.07
N PHE A 282 30.56 23.92 12.74
CA PHE A 282 30.09 24.55 11.53
C PHE A 282 31.08 24.41 10.38
N SER A 283 30.51 24.23 9.20
CA SER A 283 31.16 24.41 7.90
C SER A 283 30.37 25.45 7.09
N LYS A 284 30.82 25.76 5.88
CA LYS A 284 30.10 26.68 4.98
C LYS A 284 28.68 26.21 4.64
N THR A 285 28.44 24.90 4.61
CA THR A 285 27.23 24.29 4.05
C THR A 285 26.47 23.41 5.03
N ALA A 286 26.99 23.17 6.23
CA ALA A 286 26.39 22.25 7.20
C ALA A 286 26.81 22.57 8.64
N VAL A 287 26.00 22.10 9.59
CA VAL A 287 26.36 21.98 11.00
C VAL A 287 26.38 20.50 11.38
N THR A 288 27.42 20.09 12.09
CA THR A 288 27.52 18.77 12.69
C THR A 288 27.30 18.91 14.20
N LEU A 289 26.32 18.18 14.71
CA LEU A 289 26.08 18.04 16.13
C LEU A 289 26.89 16.86 16.67
N LYS A 290 27.57 17.08 17.79
CA LYS A 290 28.29 16.04 18.52
C LYS A 290 27.90 16.08 19.99
N GLU A 291 27.23 15.02 20.44
CA GLU A 291 27.02 14.77 21.87
C GLU A 291 28.35 14.38 22.50
N VAL A 292 28.80 15.18 23.46
CA VAL A 292 30.03 14.91 24.20
C VAL A 292 29.70 14.20 25.51
N ASP A 293 28.59 14.57 26.16
CA ASP A 293 28.19 13.98 27.44
C ASP A 293 26.69 14.12 27.72
N GLY A 294 26.13 13.21 28.51
CA GLY A 294 24.90 13.39 29.30
C GLY A 294 23.57 13.78 28.65
N CYS A 295 23.44 13.85 27.32
CA CYS A 295 22.21 14.36 26.68
C CYS A 295 21.00 13.41 26.65
N GLY A 296 21.08 12.23 27.29
CA GLY A 296 20.04 11.21 27.26
C GLY A 296 18.69 11.63 27.87
N SER A 297 18.64 12.68 28.70
CA SER A 297 17.40 13.23 29.27
C SER A 297 16.60 14.10 28.29
N ARG A 298 17.21 14.51 27.18
CA ARG A 298 16.63 15.43 26.17
C ARG A 298 16.12 14.71 24.92
N ARG A 299 16.12 13.38 24.95
CA ARG A 299 15.77 12.48 23.85
C ARG A 299 15.44 11.08 24.41
N GLY A 300 14.90 10.18 23.58
CA GLY A 300 14.75 8.77 23.97
C GLY A 300 16.08 8.08 24.32
N LEU A 301 16.03 7.00 25.12
CA LEU A 301 17.20 6.21 25.58
C LEU A 301 18.10 5.74 24.41
N GLU A 302 17.48 5.31 23.30
CA GLU A 302 18.16 4.80 22.09
C GLU A 302 18.53 5.90 21.07
N CYS A 303 18.30 7.17 21.40
CA CYS A 303 18.46 8.29 20.45
C CYS A 303 19.85 8.91 20.51
N SER A 304 20.17 9.82 19.57
CA SER A 304 21.32 10.71 19.69
C SER A 304 21.16 11.93 18.81
N PHE A 305 21.55 13.11 19.32
CA PHE A 305 21.73 14.35 18.57
C PHE A 305 22.86 14.25 17.54
N ASN A 306 23.73 13.24 17.62
CA ASN A 306 24.83 13.06 16.66
C ASN A 306 24.30 13.02 15.22
N GLY A 307 24.86 13.88 14.37
CA GLY A 307 24.48 13.97 12.97
C GLY A 307 24.98 15.23 12.28
N SER A 308 24.94 15.20 10.94
CA SER A 308 25.24 16.36 10.08
C SER A 308 23.96 16.85 9.40
N PHE A 309 23.77 18.17 9.38
CA PHE A 309 22.57 18.84 8.89
C PHE A 309 22.99 19.88 7.85
N ALA A 310 22.44 19.78 6.64
CA ALA A 310 22.78 20.69 5.55
C ALA A 310 22.04 22.02 5.71
N LYS A 311 22.73 23.12 5.42
CA LYS A 311 22.18 24.49 5.47
C LYS A 311 21.06 24.61 4.45
N LYS A 312 19.85 24.99 4.90
CA LYS A 312 18.72 25.26 4.03
C LYS A 312 19.00 26.49 3.18
N LYS A 313 18.64 26.42 1.91
CA LYS A 313 18.65 27.59 1.02
C LYS A 313 17.51 28.51 1.45
N LYS A 314 17.78 29.82 1.59
CA LYS A 314 16.71 30.80 1.81
C LYS A 314 15.75 30.74 0.62
N PRO A 315 14.41 30.68 0.85
CA PRO A 315 13.46 30.83 -0.24
C PRO A 315 13.73 32.15 -0.96
N ALA A 316 13.72 32.15 -2.30
CA ALA A 316 13.75 33.39 -3.04
C ALA A 316 12.56 34.25 -2.59
N PRO A 317 12.72 35.57 -2.40
CA PRO A 317 11.59 36.43 -2.08
C PRO A 317 10.53 36.21 -3.17
N LYS A 318 9.32 35.84 -2.75
CA LYS A 318 8.16 35.83 -3.65
C LYS A 318 7.99 37.27 -4.13
N LYS A 319 8.20 37.48 -5.43
CA LYS A 319 7.82 38.74 -6.10
C LYS A 319 6.32 38.89 -6.07
#